data_AF-A0A7W6GFN6-F1
#
_entry.id   AF-A0A7W6GFN6-F1
#
_cell.length_a   1.000
_cell.length_b   1.000
_cell.length_c   1.000
_cell.angle_alpha   90.00
_cell.angle_beta   90.00
_cell.angle_gamma   90.00
#
_symmetry.space_group_name_H-M   'P 1'
#
loop_
_entity.id
_entity.type
_entity.pdbx_description
1 polymer ?
#
loop_
_entity_poly.entity_id
_entity_poly.type
_entity_poly.pdbx_seq_one_letter_code
_entity_poly.pdbx_strand_id
1 'polypeptide(L)'
;MSSLIFSGAKPRPHLLTGLPTVYTLTPTLSRPVITVISGSSLPLGDAEALENAGAYLIVREEPGSPPSIYVGEAGLLSNRLAGHSRLRPNSGAVFVIAVTSERGDLAKPDVRTLERLIYLGLAAEPMIELDNLDEPSHAPVDQPRFEQLCCFTADVLTRIGQSSLLPLGGRWRQALTGMSMCAELLVEPALEALIGARRMRTRGGGYKAEALFLQDGRCLLKKGSHVRSFTVASIGTRAAIHRQEALYAGLVTEQHGALITMRDLLFENQTRLACFVSGSTSGHWKRASTPKAEPRAASAAWLTLWREASPQACTAEDAKSIREVLGRTALLGEPDWPRAVQGDLKAAVRAALRVTNPLQGEPAATGSLDLAMSAVLACAIDGTPSAADVFDILLIRLKARGLAISAPIGMGF
;
A
#
# COMPACT_ATOMS: atom_id res chain seq x y z
N MET A 1 24.32 -15.53 -25.22
CA MET A 1 23.31 -16.49 -24.71
C MET A 1 21.93 -15.87 -24.90
N SER A 2 21.32 -16.12 -26.06
CA SER A 2 19.98 -15.65 -26.38
C SER A 2 18.96 -16.58 -25.71
N SER A 3 18.25 -16.09 -24.70
CA SER A 3 17.15 -16.84 -24.09
C SER A 3 16.00 -16.95 -25.09
N LEU A 4 15.82 -18.15 -25.65
CA LEU A 4 14.60 -18.56 -26.35
C LEU A 4 13.46 -18.56 -25.33
N ILE A 5 12.76 -17.42 -25.21
CA ILE A 5 11.47 -17.37 -24.53
C ILE A 5 10.49 -18.10 -25.46
N PHE A 6 10.13 -19.33 -25.09
CA PHE A 6 9.05 -20.07 -25.74
C PHE A 6 7.75 -19.28 -25.54
N SER A 7 7.37 -18.49 -26.55
CA SER A 7 6.02 -17.92 -26.69
C SER A 7 5.07 -19.04 -27.12
N GLY A 8 4.76 -19.94 -26.19
CA GLY A 8 3.69 -20.92 -26.34
C GLY A 8 2.34 -20.29 -26.03
N ALA A 9 2.02 -19.15 -26.63
CA ALA A 9 0.70 -18.54 -26.48
C ALA A 9 -0.33 -19.53 -27.05
N LYS A 10 -1.17 -20.11 -26.18
CA LYS A 10 -2.31 -20.90 -26.64
C LYS A 10 -3.11 -20.02 -27.62
N PRO A 11 -3.48 -20.54 -28.80
CA PRO A 11 -4.33 -19.78 -29.71
C PRO A 11 -5.58 -19.35 -28.93
N ARG A 12 -5.87 -18.04 -28.95
CA ARG A 12 -7.11 -17.53 -28.36
C ARG A 12 -8.26 -18.27 -29.02
N PRO A 13 -9.31 -18.68 -28.28
CA PRO A 13 -10.51 -19.18 -28.93
C PRO A 13 -10.92 -18.14 -29.95
N HIS A 14 -10.98 -18.53 -31.23
CA HIS A 14 -11.50 -17.67 -32.28
C HIS A 14 -12.97 -17.42 -31.94
N LEU A 15 -13.23 -16.37 -31.16
CA LEU A 15 -14.57 -15.82 -31.00
C LEU A 15 -15.01 -15.50 -32.42
N LEU A 16 -15.98 -16.25 -32.92
CA LEU A 16 -16.45 -16.14 -34.30
C LEU A 16 -17.01 -14.72 -34.48
N THR A 17 -16.22 -13.84 -35.07
CA THR A 17 -16.45 -12.39 -35.15
C THR A 17 -17.66 -12.00 -36.02
N GLY A 18 -18.50 -12.95 -36.44
CA GLY A 18 -19.65 -12.72 -37.31
C GLY A 18 -21.01 -13.06 -36.72
N LEU A 19 -21.11 -13.98 -35.75
CA LEU A 19 -22.40 -14.43 -35.24
C LEU A 19 -22.64 -13.96 -33.79
N PRO A 20 -23.80 -13.34 -33.51
CA PRO A 20 -24.26 -13.09 -32.14
C PRO A 20 -24.17 -14.39 -31.34
N THR A 21 -23.35 -14.40 -30.29
CA THR A 21 -23.14 -15.56 -29.45
C THR A 21 -23.20 -15.16 -28.00
N VAL A 22 -23.99 -15.90 -27.22
CA VAL A 22 -23.99 -15.88 -25.76
C VAL A 22 -23.44 -17.20 -25.29
N TYR A 23 -22.42 -17.18 -24.44
CA TYR A 23 -21.98 -18.38 -23.75
C TYR A 23 -21.67 -18.08 -22.29
N THR A 24 -22.02 -19.02 -21.42
CA THR A 24 -21.80 -18.92 -19.98
C THR A 24 -20.76 -19.93 -19.56
N LEU A 25 -19.74 -19.48 -18.85
CA LEU A 25 -18.76 -20.37 -18.26
C LEU A 25 -19.40 -21.14 -17.08
N THR A 26 -19.10 -22.43 -16.92
CA THR A 26 -19.65 -23.28 -15.85
C THR A 26 -19.35 -22.74 -14.45
N PRO A 27 -20.35 -22.52 -13.57
CA PRO A 27 -20.14 -22.01 -12.22
C PRO A 27 -19.21 -22.90 -11.37
N THR A 28 -18.52 -22.30 -10.42
CA THR A 28 -17.63 -22.97 -9.44
C THR A 28 -18.21 -22.88 -8.03
N LEU A 29 -17.44 -23.27 -7.00
CA LEU A 29 -17.84 -23.20 -5.60
C LEU A 29 -18.19 -21.78 -5.12
N SER A 30 -17.52 -20.75 -5.64
CA SER A 30 -17.83 -19.33 -5.37
C SER A 30 -19.02 -18.82 -6.20
N ARG A 31 -19.53 -19.63 -7.14
CA ARG A 31 -20.74 -19.41 -7.94
C ARG A 31 -20.81 -18.10 -8.76
N PRO A 32 -19.70 -17.55 -9.33
CA PRO A 32 -19.86 -16.51 -10.32
C PRO A 32 -20.44 -17.09 -11.62
N VAL A 33 -21.41 -16.40 -12.17
CA VAL A 33 -21.92 -16.60 -13.52
C VAL A 33 -21.19 -15.61 -14.43
N ILE A 34 -20.39 -16.14 -15.34
CA ILE A 34 -19.60 -15.35 -16.30
C ILE A 34 -20.22 -15.58 -17.67
N THR A 35 -20.92 -14.57 -18.17
CA THR A 35 -21.61 -14.62 -19.46
C THR A 35 -20.87 -13.74 -20.45
N VAL A 36 -20.44 -14.33 -21.55
CA VAL A 36 -19.74 -13.63 -22.62
C VAL A 36 -20.69 -13.44 -23.79
N ILE A 37 -20.75 -12.21 -24.28
CA ILE A 37 -21.67 -11.76 -25.31
C ILE A 37 -20.82 -11.14 -26.42
N SER A 38 -20.83 -11.75 -27.60
CA SER A 38 -20.06 -11.30 -28.76
C SER A 38 -20.94 -11.18 -30.00
N GLY A 39 -20.55 -10.33 -30.95
CA GLY A 39 -21.22 -10.18 -32.23
C GLY A 39 -21.31 -8.72 -32.69
N SER A 40 -21.62 -8.53 -33.98
CA SER A 40 -21.82 -7.20 -34.58
C SER A 40 -23.04 -6.47 -34.02
N SER A 41 -24.05 -7.23 -33.58
CA SER A 41 -25.15 -6.80 -32.72
C SER A 41 -25.14 -7.69 -31.49
N LEU A 42 -24.94 -7.10 -30.30
CA LEU A 42 -24.86 -7.87 -29.07
C LEU A 42 -26.25 -8.40 -28.70
N PRO A 43 -26.46 -9.73 -28.59
CA PRO A 43 -27.75 -10.32 -28.26
C PRO A 43 -28.05 -10.20 -26.75
N LEU A 44 -28.17 -8.96 -26.26
CA LEU A 44 -28.36 -8.69 -24.83
C LEU A 44 -29.65 -9.32 -24.27
N GLY A 45 -30.70 -9.45 -25.09
CA GLY A 45 -31.98 -10.05 -24.68
C GLY A 45 -31.92 -11.56 -24.45
N ASP A 46 -30.91 -12.24 -25.00
CA ASP A 46 -30.77 -13.70 -24.89
C ASP A 46 -29.95 -14.12 -23.66
N ALA A 47 -29.38 -13.16 -22.94
CA ALA A 47 -28.49 -13.39 -21.82
C ALA A 47 -29.23 -13.19 -20.48
N GLU A 48 -29.91 -14.24 -20.00
CA GLU A 48 -30.68 -14.23 -18.74
C GLU A 48 -29.89 -13.68 -17.54
N ALA A 49 -28.58 -13.95 -17.48
CA ALA A 49 -27.70 -13.46 -16.44
C ALA A 49 -27.68 -11.92 -16.31
N LEU A 50 -28.00 -11.18 -17.39
CA LEU A 50 -28.00 -9.71 -17.40
C LEU A 50 -29.15 -9.09 -16.61
N GLU A 51 -30.16 -9.86 -16.24
CA GLU A 51 -31.27 -9.43 -15.38
C GLU A 51 -30.88 -9.36 -13.90
N ASN A 52 -29.63 -9.68 -13.57
CA ASN A 52 -29.08 -9.57 -12.22
C ASN A 52 -28.14 -8.38 -12.07
N ALA A 53 -27.96 -7.95 -10.81
CA ALA A 53 -26.93 -7.02 -10.44
C ALA A 53 -25.53 -7.64 -10.62
N GLY A 54 -24.58 -6.86 -11.11
CA GLY A 54 -23.22 -7.35 -11.31
C GLY A 54 -22.24 -6.31 -11.82
N ALA A 55 -21.09 -6.83 -12.26
CA ALA A 55 -20.07 -6.07 -12.96
C ALA A 55 -20.00 -6.52 -14.42
N TYR A 56 -19.50 -5.66 -15.30
CA TYR A 56 -19.30 -5.97 -16.71
C TYR A 56 -17.96 -5.42 -17.21
N LEU A 57 -17.42 -6.09 -18.23
CA LEU A 57 -16.22 -5.69 -18.94
C LEU A 57 -16.60 -5.49 -20.41
N ILE A 58 -16.29 -4.32 -20.98
CA ILE A 58 -16.38 -4.09 -22.43
C ILE A 58 -14.96 -4.21 -22.97
N VAL A 59 -14.73 -5.20 -23.84
CA VAL A 59 -13.41 -5.49 -24.40
C VAL A 59 -13.34 -4.97 -25.83
N ARG A 60 -12.31 -4.16 -26.09
CA ARG A 60 -11.94 -3.65 -27.42
C ARG A 60 -10.60 -4.25 -27.79
N GLU A 61 -10.50 -4.75 -29.02
CA GLU A 61 -9.24 -5.25 -29.56
C GLU A 61 -8.90 -4.45 -30.81
N GLU A 62 -7.72 -3.86 -30.82
CA GLU A 62 -7.13 -3.23 -31.99
C GLU A 62 -5.97 -4.11 -32.48
N PRO A 63 -5.87 -4.41 -33.79
CA PRO A 63 -4.78 -5.23 -34.30
C PRO A 63 -3.41 -4.66 -33.94
N GLY A 64 -2.59 -5.46 -33.25
CA GLY A 64 -1.23 -5.08 -32.85
C GLY A 64 -1.12 -4.32 -31.52
N SER A 65 -2.25 -3.99 -30.87
CA SER A 65 -2.28 -3.34 -29.56
C SER A 65 -2.75 -4.30 -28.46
N PRO A 66 -2.40 -4.06 -27.19
CA PRO A 66 -3.06 -4.70 -26.05
C PRO A 66 -4.59 -4.51 -26.11
N PRO A 67 -5.39 -5.47 -25.63
CA PRO A 67 -6.83 -5.25 -25.47
C PRO A 67 -7.07 -4.08 -24.51
N SER A 68 -7.98 -3.19 -24.91
CA SER A 68 -8.45 -2.13 -24.03
C SER A 68 -9.78 -2.51 -23.39
N ILE A 69 -9.89 -2.29 -22.08
CA ILE A 69 -10.99 -2.80 -21.27
C ILE A 69 -11.62 -1.67 -20.46
N TYR A 70 -12.95 -1.58 -20.54
CA TYR A 70 -13.73 -0.78 -19.61
C TYR A 70 -14.42 -1.68 -18.60
N VAL A 71 -14.29 -1.38 -17.30
CA VAL A 71 -14.98 -2.07 -16.21
C VAL A 71 -16.12 -1.19 -15.70
N GLY A 72 -17.31 -1.76 -15.52
CA GLY A 72 -18.49 -1.06 -15.03
C GLY A 72 -19.32 -1.91 -14.06
N GLU A 73 -20.19 -1.25 -13.27
CA GLU A 73 -21.24 -1.88 -12.45
C GLU A 73 -22.65 -1.51 -12.91
N ALA A 74 -23.63 -2.38 -12.62
CA ALA A 74 -25.03 -2.00 -12.61
C ALA A 74 -25.87 -2.87 -11.67
N GLY A 75 -26.97 -2.30 -11.16
CA GLY A 75 -28.02 -3.07 -10.48
C GLY A 75 -28.81 -3.98 -11.43
N LEU A 76 -28.93 -3.61 -12.70
CA LEU A 76 -29.45 -4.45 -13.79
C LEU A 76 -28.55 -4.23 -15.00
N LEU A 77 -27.80 -5.25 -15.39
CA LEU A 77 -26.81 -5.14 -16.46
C LEU A 77 -27.46 -4.90 -17.83
N SER A 78 -28.61 -5.53 -18.11
CA SER A 78 -29.33 -5.37 -19.38
C SER A 78 -29.65 -3.90 -19.68
N ASN A 79 -30.25 -3.20 -18.71
CA ASN A 79 -30.56 -1.77 -18.80
C ASN A 79 -29.31 -0.91 -19.02
N ARG A 80 -28.22 -1.21 -18.30
CA ARG A 80 -26.98 -0.42 -18.41
C ARG A 80 -26.28 -0.63 -19.75
N LEU A 81 -26.22 -1.87 -20.23
CA LEU A 81 -25.57 -2.23 -21.49
C LEU A 81 -26.37 -1.72 -22.70
N ALA A 82 -27.70 -1.80 -22.67
CA ALA A 82 -28.55 -1.30 -23.75
C ALA A 82 -28.34 0.21 -24.03
N GLY A 83 -28.06 1.01 -22.99
CA GLY A 83 -27.79 2.44 -23.10
C GLY A 83 -26.31 2.81 -23.26
N HIS A 84 -25.39 1.84 -23.32
CA HIS A 84 -23.96 2.12 -23.20
C HIS A 84 -23.38 2.67 -24.51
N SER A 85 -22.87 3.91 -24.48
CA SER A 85 -22.32 4.58 -25.67
C SER A 85 -21.15 3.82 -26.32
N ARG A 86 -20.36 3.10 -25.52
CA ARG A 86 -19.23 2.27 -25.99
C ARG A 86 -19.64 0.94 -26.63
N LEU A 87 -20.93 0.64 -26.67
CA LEU A 87 -21.48 -0.51 -27.40
C LEU A 87 -22.19 -0.07 -28.69
N ARG A 88 -22.09 1.22 -29.05
CA ARG A 88 -22.63 1.70 -30.32
C ARG A 88 -21.87 1.07 -31.50
N PRO A 89 -22.54 0.94 -32.67
CA PRO A 89 -21.86 0.56 -33.90
C PRO A 89 -20.62 1.43 -34.13
N ASN A 90 -19.49 0.83 -34.52
CA ASN A 90 -18.19 1.46 -34.74
C ASN A 90 -17.37 1.84 -33.49
N SER A 91 -17.77 1.41 -32.30
CA SER A 91 -17.01 1.63 -31.05
C SER A 91 -15.73 0.79 -30.92
N GLY A 92 -15.55 -0.23 -31.78
CA GLY A 92 -14.48 -1.22 -31.68
C GLY A 92 -14.68 -2.26 -30.57
N ALA A 93 -15.86 -2.29 -29.91
CA ALA A 93 -16.21 -3.33 -28.95
C ALA A 93 -16.32 -4.68 -29.64
N VAL A 94 -15.56 -5.66 -29.16
CA VAL A 94 -15.51 -7.02 -29.72
C VAL A 94 -16.47 -7.93 -28.95
N PHE A 95 -16.45 -7.84 -27.63
CA PHE A 95 -17.35 -8.59 -26.77
C PHE A 95 -17.51 -7.94 -25.38
N VAL A 96 -18.57 -8.35 -24.69
CA VAL A 96 -18.87 -7.99 -23.31
C VAL A 96 -18.74 -9.24 -22.44
N ILE A 97 -18.08 -9.11 -21.30
CA ILE A 97 -18.09 -10.13 -20.23
C ILE A 97 -18.96 -9.59 -19.10
N ALA A 98 -20.10 -10.20 -18.85
CA ALA A 98 -20.95 -9.93 -17.70
C ALA A 98 -20.62 -10.90 -16.56
N VAL A 99 -20.54 -10.38 -15.34
CA VAL A 99 -20.20 -11.11 -14.12
C VAL A 99 -21.30 -10.88 -13.09
N THR A 100 -22.07 -11.92 -12.80
CA THR A 100 -23.16 -11.90 -11.81
C THR A 100 -23.04 -13.09 -10.84
N SER A 101 -23.86 -13.11 -9.80
CA SER A 101 -23.97 -14.26 -8.89
C SER A 101 -25.09 -15.19 -9.34
N GLU A 102 -24.85 -16.50 -9.32
CA GLU A 102 -25.88 -17.53 -9.57
C GLU A 102 -27.12 -17.34 -8.67
N ARG A 103 -26.94 -16.79 -7.46
CA ARG A 103 -28.00 -16.60 -6.48
C ARG A 103 -28.70 -15.25 -6.58
N GLY A 104 -28.22 -14.35 -7.44
CA GLY A 104 -28.73 -12.97 -7.50
C GLY A 104 -28.56 -12.19 -6.18
N ASP A 105 -27.58 -12.56 -5.36
CA ASP A 105 -27.40 -12.06 -3.99
C ASP A 105 -26.39 -10.91 -3.86
N LEU A 106 -26.01 -10.28 -4.98
CA LEU A 106 -25.12 -9.12 -4.99
C LEU A 106 -25.92 -7.83 -4.75
N ALA A 107 -25.74 -7.21 -3.58
CA ALA A 107 -26.31 -5.91 -3.30
C ALA A 107 -25.54 -4.78 -4.03
N LYS A 108 -26.11 -3.57 -4.07
CA LYS A 108 -25.46 -2.41 -4.69
C LYS A 108 -24.04 -2.12 -4.17
N PRO A 109 -23.74 -2.23 -2.85
CA PRO A 109 -22.38 -2.10 -2.36
C PRO A 109 -21.44 -3.22 -2.84
N ASP A 110 -21.96 -4.44 -2.99
CA ASP A 110 -21.19 -5.59 -3.46
C ASP A 110 -20.74 -5.40 -4.91
N VAL A 111 -21.64 -4.96 -5.79
CA VAL A 111 -21.30 -4.78 -7.22
C VAL A 111 -20.29 -3.66 -7.46
N ARG A 112 -20.34 -2.59 -6.67
CA ARG A 112 -19.32 -1.52 -6.70
C ARG A 112 -17.97 -1.98 -6.19
N THR A 113 -17.97 -2.78 -5.13
CA THR A 113 -16.77 -3.42 -4.61
C THR A 113 -16.18 -4.37 -5.65
N LEU A 114 -17.03 -5.19 -6.27
CA LEU A 114 -16.65 -6.13 -7.33
C LEU A 114 -16.06 -5.41 -8.56
N GLU A 115 -16.68 -4.33 -9.03
CA GLU A 115 -16.15 -3.49 -10.12
C GLU A 115 -14.72 -3.02 -9.82
N ARG A 116 -14.48 -2.47 -8.62
CA ARG A 116 -13.15 -2.02 -8.20
C ARG A 116 -12.15 -3.17 -8.10
N LEU A 117 -12.54 -4.30 -7.50
CA LEU A 117 -11.65 -5.47 -7.38
C LEU A 117 -11.26 -6.03 -8.75
N ILE A 118 -12.20 -6.12 -9.69
CA ILE A 118 -11.92 -6.51 -11.08
C ILE A 118 -10.97 -5.50 -11.73
N TYR A 119 -11.28 -4.20 -11.64
CA TYR A 119 -10.44 -3.14 -12.17
C TYR A 119 -8.99 -3.25 -11.67
N LEU A 120 -8.79 -3.39 -10.35
CA LEU A 120 -7.46 -3.51 -9.74
C LEU A 120 -6.73 -4.78 -10.20
N GLY A 121 -7.46 -5.88 -10.32
CA GLY A 121 -6.91 -7.13 -10.86
C GLY A 121 -6.39 -6.93 -12.30
N LEU A 122 -7.18 -6.28 -13.16
CA LEU A 122 -6.79 -6.01 -14.54
C LEU A 122 -5.68 -4.96 -14.65
N ALA A 123 -5.67 -3.93 -13.79
CA ALA A 123 -4.65 -2.88 -13.78
C ALA A 123 -3.25 -3.42 -13.45
N ALA A 124 -3.17 -4.55 -12.76
CA ALA A 124 -1.92 -5.23 -12.45
C ALA A 124 -1.32 -6.00 -13.64
N GLU A 125 -2.07 -6.16 -14.74
CA GLU A 125 -1.67 -6.92 -15.91
C GLU A 125 -1.09 -6.01 -17.00
N PRO A 126 0.20 -6.13 -17.35
CA PRO A 126 0.87 -5.21 -18.28
C PRO A 126 0.39 -5.35 -19.74
N MET A 127 -0.33 -6.43 -20.05
CA MET A 127 -0.87 -6.72 -21.38
C MET A 127 -2.31 -6.25 -21.54
N ILE A 128 -2.82 -5.43 -20.63
CA ILE A 128 -4.17 -4.86 -20.67
C ILE A 128 -4.06 -3.35 -20.55
N GLU A 129 -4.82 -2.65 -21.37
CA GLU A 129 -5.08 -1.21 -21.22
C GLU A 129 -6.47 -1.02 -20.60
N LEU A 130 -6.61 -0.03 -19.71
CA LEU A 130 -7.88 0.26 -19.05
C LEU A 130 -8.44 1.58 -19.58
N ASP A 131 -9.65 1.53 -20.12
CA ASP A 131 -10.34 2.70 -20.68
C ASP A 131 -11.15 3.49 -19.64
N ASN A 132 -11.13 3.09 -18.37
CA ASN A 132 -11.75 3.86 -17.29
C ASN A 132 -10.94 5.15 -17.09
N LEU A 133 -11.60 6.31 -17.17
CA LEU A 133 -10.94 7.61 -16.96
C LEU A 133 -10.42 7.78 -15.53
N ASP A 134 -11.17 7.24 -14.57
CA ASP A 134 -10.85 7.23 -13.15
C ASP A 134 -11.00 5.81 -12.62
N GLU A 135 -10.25 5.51 -11.56
CA GLU A 135 -10.42 4.26 -10.81
C GLU A 135 -11.85 4.17 -10.22
N PRO A 136 -12.56 3.05 -10.39
CA PRO A 136 -13.91 2.86 -9.84
C PRO A 136 -13.96 3.09 -8.33
N SER A 137 -15.02 3.75 -7.89
CA SER A 137 -15.25 4.01 -6.46
C SER A 137 -15.63 2.72 -5.72
N HIS A 138 -15.06 2.52 -4.54
CA HIS A 138 -15.46 1.43 -3.65
C HIS A 138 -16.78 1.77 -2.92
N ALA A 139 -17.46 0.76 -2.37
CA ALA A 139 -18.61 0.95 -1.47
C ALA A 139 -18.35 0.25 -0.12
N PRO A 140 -18.88 0.78 1.00
CA PRO A 140 -18.67 0.14 2.28
C PRO A 140 -19.36 -1.23 2.30
N VAL A 141 -18.60 -2.28 2.58
CA VAL A 141 -19.06 -3.64 2.90
C VAL A 141 -18.38 -4.06 4.20
N ASP A 142 -18.92 -5.03 4.92
CA ASP A 142 -18.22 -5.57 6.09
C ASP A 142 -17.02 -6.43 5.65
N GLN A 143 -16.10 -6.69 6.59
CA GLN A 143 -14.89 -7.45 6.30
C GLN A 143 -15.17 -8.88 5.80
N PRO A 144 -16.04 -9.69 6.45
CA PRO A 144 -16.37 -11.02 5.95
C PRO A 144 -16.92 -11.00 4.52
N ARG A 145 -17.79 -10.04 4.18
CA ARG A 145 -18.33 -9.89 2.84
C ARG A 145 -17.28 -9.46 1.84
N PHE A 146 -16.37 -8.57 2.22
CA PHE A 146 -15.23 -8.18 1.36
C PHE A 146 -14.34 -9.37 1.02
N GLU A 147 -13.97 -10.19 2.01
CA GLU A 147 -13.17 -11.40 1.80
C GLU A 147 -13.87 -12.38 0.84
N GLN A 148 -15.20 -12.54 0.97
CA GLN A 148 -16.00 -13.30 0.00
C GLN A 148 -15.92 -12.71 -1.40
N LEU A 149 -16.03 -11.39 -1.55
CA LEU A 149 -15.95 -10.70 -2.85
C LEU A 149 -14.54 -10.78 -3.46
N CYS A 150 -13.47 -10.80 -2.66
CA CYS A 150 -12.11 -11.07 -3.13
C CYS A 150 -11.99 -12.49 -3.70
N CYS A 151 -12.48 -13.50 -2.98
CA CYS A 151 -12.51 -14.88 -3.46
C CYS A 151 -13.36 -15.03 -4.74
N PHE A 152 -14.52 -14.37 -4.77
CA PHE A 152 -15.39 -14.31 -5.93
C PHE A 152 -14.67 -13.69 -7.14
N THR A 153 -14.01 -12.55 -6.95
CA THR A 153 -13.25 -11.87 -8.01
C THR A 153 -12.06 -12.70 -8.47
N ALA A 154 -11.36 -13.35 -7.56
CA ALA A 154 -10.23 -14.21 -7.89
C ALA A 154 -10.65 -15.41 -8.75
N ASP A 155 -11.81 -16.01 -8.46
CA ASP A 155 -12.37 -17.06 -9.32
C ASP A 155 -12.76 -16.52 -10.71
N VAL A 156 -13.41 -15.34 -10.76
CA VAL A 156 -13.76 -14.67 -12.02
C VAL A 156 -12.53 -14.45 -12.91
N LEU A 157 -11.48 -13.82 -12.38
CA LEU A 157 -10.25 -13.55 -13.13
C LEU A 157 -9.50 -14.83 -13.50
N THR A 158 -9.51 -15.84 -12.62
CA THR A 158 -8.94 -17.16 -12.96
C THR A 158 -9.64 -17.76 -14.17
N ARG A 159 -10.97 -17.76 -14.18
CA ARG A 159 -11.76 -18.38 -15.24
C ARG A 159 -11.66 -17.63 -16.56
N ILE A 160 -11.66 -16.29 -16.51
CA ILE A 160 -11.40 -15.44 -17.69
C ILE A 160 -10.00 -15.72 -18.27
N GLY A 161 -8.99 -15.89 -17.41
CA GLY A 161 -7.63 -16.23 -17.86
C GLY A 161 -7.54 -17.65 -18.44
N GLN A 162 -8.18 -18.64 -17.79
CA GLN A 162 -8.17 -20.04 -18.22
C GLN A 162 -8.92 -20.28 -19.53
N SER A 163 -9.98 -19.50 -19.79
CA SER A 163 -10.70 -19.53 -21.07
C SER A 163 -9.97 -18.75 -22.18
N SER A 164 -8.82 -18.15 -21.88
CA SER A 164 -8.07 -17.27 -22.80
C SER A 164 -8.90 -16.10 -23.33
N LEU A 165 -9.91 -15.66 -22.57
CA LEU A 165 -10.71 -14.48 -22.90
C LEU A 165 -9.89 -13.20 -22.81
N LEU A 166 -9.03 -13.12 -21.80
CA LEU A 166 -8.08 -12.02 -21.60
C LEU A 166 -6.68 -12.56 -21.30
N PRO A 167 -5.61 -11.83 -21.67
CA PRO A 167 -4.22 -12.26 -21.46
C PRO A 167 -3.76 -12.03 -20.01
N LEU A 168 -4.37 -12.72 -19.05
CA LEU A 168 -4.06 -12.57 -17.62
C LEU A 168 -2.84 -13.41 -17.22
N GLY A 169 -1.75 -12.76 -16.80
CA GLY A 169 -0.49 -13.38 -16.38
C GLY A 169 -0.43 -13.80 -14.91
N GLY A 170 -1.50 -13.56 -14.14
CA GLY A 170 -1.62 -13.98 -12.74
C GLY A 170 -1.11 -12.95 -11.73
N ARG A 171 -0.66 -11.76 -12.16
CA ARG A 171 -0.29 -10.64 -11.29
C ARG A 171 -1.49 -10.12 -10.52
N TRP A 172 -2.68 -10.24 -11.11
CA TRP A 172 -3.95 -9.94 -10.44
C TRP A 172 -4.12 -10.67 -9.10
N ARG A 173 -3.52 -11.86 -8.91
CA ARG A 173 -3.59 -12.59 -7.63
C ARG A 173 -2.94 -11.79 -6.51
N GLN A 174 -1.79 -11.19 -6.78
CA GLN A 174 -1.12 -10.32 -5.81
C GLN A 174 -1.96 -9.08 -5.53
N ALA A 175 -2.61 -8.53 -6.56
CA ALA A 175 -3.48 -7.38 -6.42
C ALA A 175 -4.67 -7.63 -5.47
N LEU A 176 -5.31 -8.79 -5.59
CA LEU A 176 -6.45 -9.16 -4.76
C LEU A 176 -6.08 -9.61 -3.33
N THR A 177 -4.82 -9.94 -3.05
CA THR A 177 -4.37 -10.28 -1.68
C THR A 177 -4.23 -9.06 -0.74
N GLY A 178 -4.77 -7.89 -1.12
CA GLY A 178 -4.85 -6.69 -0.28
C GLY A 178 -3.58 -5.84 -0.23
N MET A 179 -2.39 -6.42 -0.45
CA MET A 179 -1.14 -5.65 -0.43
C MET A 179 -1.05 -4.57 -1.53
N SER A 180 -1.64 -4.79 -2.71
CA SER A 180 -1.60 -3.79 -3.78
C SER A 180 -2.64 -2.68 -3.60
N MET A 181 -3.76 -2.95 -2.91
CA MET A 181 -4.82 -1.94 -2.68
C MET A 181 -4.34 -0.75 -1.85
N CYS A 182 -3.29 -0.94 -1.06
CA CYS A 182 -2.67 0.10 -0.25
C CYS A 182 -1.18 0.23 -0.55
N ALA A 183 -0.70 -0.17 -1.74
CA ALA A 183 0.71 -0.11 -2.09
C ALA A 183 1.30 1.30 -1.88
N GLU A 184 0.52 2.34 -2.18
CA GLU A 184 0.89 3.73 -1.94
C GLU A 184 1.15 4.06 -0.46
N LEU A 185 0.35 3.47 0.44
CA LEU A 185 0.50 3.64 1.89
C LEU A 185 1.69 2.86 2.46
N LEU A 186 2.18 1.87 1.72
CA LEU A 186 3.26 0.97 2.14
C LEU A 186 4.65 1.40 1.69
N VAL A 187 4.76 2.46 0.89
CA VAL A 187 6.07 2.95 0.45
C VAL A 187 6.83 3.49 1.67
N GLU A 188 7.86 2.77 2.10
CA GLU A 188 8.79 3.31 3.10
C GLU A 188 9.44 4.58 2.54
N PRO A 189 9.38 5.72 3.24
CA PRO A 189 10.10 6.89 2.80
C PRO A 189 11.61 6.60 2.77
N ALA A 190 12.30 7.19 1.80
CA ALA A 190 13.75 7.24 1.83
C ALA A 190 14.19 7.84 3.17
N LEU A 191 15.23 7.29 3.79
CA LEU A 191 15.64 7.70 5.13
C LEU A 191 16.06 9.18 5.16
N GLU A 192 16.55 9.68 4.04
CA GLU A 192 16.86 11.09 3.81
C GLU A 192 15.62 11.99 3.89
N ALA A 193 14.44 11.51 3.47
CA ALA A 193 13.19 12.27 3.54
C ALA A 193 12.70 12.48 4.98
N LEU A 194 13.21 11.67 5.92
CA LEU A 194 12.92 11.81 7.35
C LEU A 194 13.78 12.91 8.01
N ILE A 195 14.87 13.33 7.39
CA ILE A 195 15.76 14.36 7.96
C ILE A 195 14.99 15.69 8.03
N GLY A 196 14.83 16.22 9.24
CA GLY A 196 14.07 17.44 9.48
C GLY A 196 12.54 17.27 9.42
N ALA A 197 12.04 16.03 9.33
CA ALA A 197 10.65 15.71 9.58
C ALA A 197 10.18 16.14 10.99
N ARG A 198 8.97 16.67 11.08
CA ARG A 198 8.40 17.14 12.36
C ARG A 198 7.51 16.07 12.96
N ARG A 199 7.81 15.63 14.19
CA ARG A 199 6.92 14.73 14.93
C ARG A 199 5.70 15.50 15.43
N MET A 200 4.54 15.03 15.02
CA MET A 200 3.25 15.62 15.34
C MET A 200 2.35 14.57 15.98
N ARG A 201 1.48 15.03 16.88
CA ARG A 201 0.48 14.22 17.56
C ARG A 201 -0.90 14.82 17.38
N THR A 202 -1.91 13.97 17.33
CA THR A 202 -3.31 14.38 17.35
C THR A 202 -4.11 13.49 18.31
N ARG A 203 -5.17 14.07 18.89
CA ARG A 203 -6.09 13.37 19.79
C ARG A 203 -7.48 13.96 19.64
N GLY A 204 -8.49 13.10 19.61
CA GLY A 204 -9.89 13.48 19.59
C GLY A 204 -10.78 12.36 20.14
N GLY A 205 -12.09 12.51 19.98
CA GLY A 205 -13.06 11.50 20.40
C GLY A 205 -12.92 10.22 19.57
N GLY A 206 -12.26 9.21 20.14
CA GLY A 206 -12.05 7.90 19.51
C GLY A 206 -10.75 7.75 18.69
N TYR A 207 -9.83 8.71 18.73
CA TYR A 207 -8.53 8.57 18.05
C TYR A 207 -7.39 9.26 18.82
N LYS A 208 -6.18 8.71 18.70
CA LYS A 208 -4.91 9.19 19.24
C LYS A 208 -3.81 8.69 18.31
N ALA A 209 -3.16 9.58 17.58
CA ALA A 209 -2.17 9.19 16.58
C ALA A 209 -0.92 10.06 16.64
N GLU A 210 0.18 9.48 16.18
CA GLU A 210 1.44 10.18 15.98
C GLU A 210 1.92 10.00 14.55
N ALA A 211 2.51 11.04 13.99
CA ALA A 211 3.01 11.03 12.62
C ALA A 211 4.26 11.89 12.47
N LEU A 212 5.04 11.59 11.44
CA LEU A 212 6.17 12.40 10.98
C LEU A 212 5.76 13.20 9.74
N PHE A 213 5.91 14.50 9.81
CA PHE A 213 5.61 15.42 8.71
C PHE A 213 6.91 15.70 7.96
N LEU A 214 7.04 15.13 6.77
CA LEU A 214 8.25 15.19 5.96
C LEU A 214 8.40 16.58 5.33
N GLN A 215 9.62 16.92 4.91
CA GLN A 215 9.91 18.23 4.31
C GLN A 215 9.26 18.43 2.94
N ASP A 216 8.95 17.33 2.24
CA ASP A 216 8.30 17.33 0.93
C ASP A 216 6.76 17.40 0.99
N GLY A 217 6.20 17.57 2.19
CA GLY A 217 4.76 17.67 2.43
C GLY A 217 4.07 16.32 2.70
N ARG A 218 4.74 15.18 2.46
CA ARG A 218 4.21 13.86 2.81
C ARG A 218 4.18 13.65 4.32
N CYS A 219 3.40 12.68 4.77
CA CYS A 219 3.27 12.36 6.20
C CYS A 219 3.34 10.86 6.46
N LEU A 220 4.15 10.43 7.42
CA LEU A 220 4.27 9.04 7.84
C LEU A 220 3.50 8.84 9.16
N LEU A 221 2.33 8.21 9.12
CA LEU A 221 1.57 7.79 10.30
C LEU A 221 2.30 6.63 10.97
N LYS A 222 2.59 6.75 12.27
CA LYS A 222 3.32 5.72 13.02
C LYS A 222 2.44 4.50 13.31
N LYS A 223 3.05 3.31 13.34
CA LYS A 223 2.51 2.07 13.88
C LYS A 223 1.99 2.27 15.30
N GLY A 224 0.89 1.59 15.65
CA GLY A 224 0.24 1.69 16.95
C GLY A 224 -0.64 2.93 17.11
N SER A 225 -0.78 3.77 16.08
CA SER A 225 -1.70 4.90 16.10
C SER A 225 -3.15 4.43 16.16
N HIS A 226 -3.92 5.04 17.07
CA HIS A 226 -5.36 4.83 17.21
C HIS A 226 -6.09 5.75 16.25
N VAL A 227 -6.71 5.15 15.25
CA VAL A 227 -7.55 5.78 14.23
C VAL A 227 -9.01 5.57 14.65
N ARG A 228 -9.87 6.58 14.44
CA ARG A 228 -11.28 6.46 14.81
C ARG A 228 -11.89 5.25 14.11
N SER A 229 -12.77 4.47 14.75
CA SER A 229 -13.42 3.29 14.14
C SER A 229 -14.39 3.67 13.03
N PHE A 230 -15.28 4.61 13.29
CA PHE A 230 -16.30 5.07 12.34
C PHE A 230 -15.87 6.34 11.60
N THR A 231 -16.49 6.55 10.44
CA THR A 231 -16.39 7.79 9.68
C THR A 231 -17.66 8.63 9.84
N VAL A 232 -17.55 9.95 9.71
CA VAL A 232 -18.71 10.85 9.62
C VAL A 232 -18.99 11.23 8.16
N ALA A 233 -20.21 11.68 7.85
CA ALA A 233 -20.62 12.02 6.49
C ALA A 233 -19.74 13.09 5.80
N SER A 234 -18.99 13.89 6.57
CA SER A 234 -18.07 14.88 6.03
C SER A 234 -16.74 14.29 5.54
N ILE A 235 -16.44 13.02 5.81
CA ILE A 235 -15.24 12.38 5.25
C ILE A 235 -15.36 12.35 3.71
N GLY A 236 -14.37 12.85 3.00
CA GLY A 236 -14.37 12.71 1.54
C GLY A 236 -14.33 11.24 1.13
N THR A 237 -15.03 10.87 0.05
CA THR A 237 -15.16 9.49 -0.45
C THR A 237 -13.81 8.77 -0.51
N ARG A 238 -12.77 9.42 -1.06
CA ARG A 238 -11.42 8.83 -1.18
C ARG A 238 -10.79 8.46 0.16
N ALA A 239 -10.98 9.26 1.22
CA ALA A 239 -10.42 8.95 2.53
C ALA A 239 -11.16 7.81 3.24
N ALA A 240 -12.48 7.69 3.03
CA ALA A 240 -13.24 6.53 3.50
C ALA A 240 -12.77 5.25 2.79
N ILE A 241 -12.55 5.33 1.47
CA ILE A 241 -12.00 4.23 0.66
C ILE A 241 -10.64 3.79 1.22
N HIS A 242 -9.67 4.71 1.37
CA HIS A 242 -8.33 4.34 1.87
C HIS A 242 -8.36 3.70 3.26
N ARG A 243 -9.28 4.13 4.15
CA ARG A 243 -9.45 3.51 5.47
C ARG A 243 -9.98 2.09 5.37
N GLN A 244 -10.96 1.87 4.51
CA GLN A 244 -11.53 0.55 4.28
C GLN A 244 -10.50 -0.39 3.66
N GLU A 245 -9.75 0.09 2.66
CA GLU A 245 -8.66 -0.66 2.04
C GLU A 245 -7.55 -0.99 3.04
N ALA A 246 -7.17 -0.03 3.90
CA ALA A 246 -6.18 -0.29 4.94
C ALA A 246 -6.67 -1.34 5.95
N LEU A 247 -7.97 -1.37 6.26
CA LEU A 247 -8.57 -2.38 7.12
C LEU A 247 -8.49 -3.77 6.47
N TYR A 248 -8.89 -3.86 5.20
CA TYR A 248 -8.86 -5.12 4.45
C TYR A 248 -7.46 -5.65 4.17
N ALA A 249 -6.51 -4.74 3.92
CA ALA A 249 -5.11 -5.08 3.73
C ALA A 249 -4.40 -5.46 5.05
N GLY A 250 -5.12 -5.47 6.19
CA GLY A 250 -4.57 -5.75 7.51
C GLY A 250 -3.55 -4.71 7.98
N LEU A 251 -3.58 -3.51 7.39
CA LEU A 251 -2.72 -2.38 7.75
C LEU A 251 -3.25 -1.64 8.98
N VAL A 252 -4.56 -1.73 9.20
CA VAL A 252 -5.20 -1.40 10.46
C VAL A 252 -6.04 -2.58 10.94
N THR A 253 -6.21 -2.71 12.26
CA THR A 253 -7.06 -3.75 12.84
C THR A 253 -7.96 -3.14 13.91
N GLU A 254 -9.19 -3.63 14.04
CA GLU A 254 -10.12 -3.12 15.03
C GLU A 254 -9.79 -3.68 16.43
N GLN A 255 -9.51 -2.79 17.39
CA GLN A 255 -9.28 -3.12 18.79
C GLN A 255 -9.90 -2.06 19.69
N HIS A 256 -10.69 -2.49 20.67
CA HIS A 256 -11.28 -1.61 21.69
C HIS A 256 -12.05 -0.41 21.12
N GLY A 257 -12.76 -0.60 20.00
CA GLY A 257 -13.55 0.45 19.35
C GLY A 257 -12.72 1.51 18.60
N ALA A 258 -11.44 1.23 18.32
CA ALA A 258 -10.58 2.02 17.45
C ALA A 258 -9.90 1.13 16.41
N LEU A 259 -9.47 1.71 15.29
CA LEU A 259 -8.59 1.05 14.33
C LEU A 259 -7.14 1.30 14.74
N ILE A 260 -6.34 0.25 14.92
CA ILE A 260 -4.93 0.37 15.32
C ILE A 260 -4.06 0.11 14.10
N THR A 261 -3.14 1.03 13.78
CA THR A 261 -2.19 0.84 12.68
C THR A 261 -1.19 -0.27 13.03
N MET A 262 -1.09 -1.28 12.16
CA MET A 262 -0.22 -2.43 12.36
C MET A 262 1.21 -2.18 11.88
N ARG A 263 1.43 -1.11 11.12
CA ARG A 263 2.71 -0.62 10.60
C ARG A 263 2.65 0.88 10.33
N ASP A 264 3.79 1.46 9.97
CA ASP A 264 3.87 2.85 9.52
C ASP A 264 3.18 2.99 8.15
N LEU A 265 2.42 4.06 7.93
CA LEU A 265 1.65 4.32 6.70
C LEU A 265 2.00 5.69 6.12
N LEU A 266 2.39 5.75 4.85
CA LEU A 266 2.77 6.99 4.18
C LEU A 266 1.56 7.64 3.48
N PHE A 267 1.38 8.94 3.67
CA PHE A 267 0.34 9.74 3.04
C PHE A 267 0.96 10.86 2.21
N GLU A 268 0.33 11.16 1.07
CA GLU A 268 0.77 12.26 0.18
C GLU A 268 0.80 13.62 0.89
N ASN A 269 -0.12 13.86 1.81
CA ASN A 269 -0.24 15.14 2.50
C ASN A 269 -0.97 15.03 3.85
N GLN A 270 -0.85 16.10 4.64
CA GLN A 270 -1.48 16.25 5.95
C GLN A 270 -3.00 16.07 5.91
N THR A 271 -3.69 16.56 4.88
CA THR A 271 -5.15 16.49 4.79
C THR A 271 -5.62 15.05 4.68
N ARG A 272 -4.99 14.24 3.82
CA ARG A 272 -5.29 12.81 3.70
C ARG A 272 -5.02 12.07 5.00
N LEU A 273 -3.87 12.34 5.64
CA LEU A 273 -3.52 11.78 6.95
C LEU A 273 -4.58 12.14 8.01
N ALA A 274 -4.99 13.40 8.09
CA ALA A 274 -5.99 13.87 9.05
C ALA A 274 -7.33 13.16 8.84
N CYS A 275 -7.83 13.12 7.60
CA CYS A 275 -9.08 12.41 7.27
C CYS A 275 -9.00 10.92 7.59
N PHE A 276 -7.87 10.29 7.31
CA PHE A 276 -7.64 8.89 7.64
C PHE A 276 -7.72 8.65 9.14
N VAL A 277 -7.05 9.48 9.96
CA VAL A 277 -7.00 9.29 11.42
C VAL A 277 -8.32 9.64 12.11
N SER A 278 -8.91 10.79 11.80
CA SER A 278 -10.07 11.32 12.53
C SER A 278 -11.41 10.80 12.02
N GLY A 279 -11.44 10.22 10.82
CA GLY A 279 -12.67 9.84 10.15
C GLY A 279 -13.54 11.04 9.74
N SER A 280 -12.98 12.25 9.67
CA SER A 280 -13.64 13.52 9.30
C SER A 280 -12.68 14.45 8.56
N THR A 281 -13.18 15.52 7.94
CA THR A 281 -12.32 16.59 7.35
C THR A 281 -11.57 17.44 8.39
N SER A 282 -11.84 17.23 9.68
CA SER A 282 -11.22 17.96 10.78
C SER A 282 -10.16 17.09 11.48
N GLY A 283 -8.95 17.62 11.58
CA GLY A 283 -7.87 16.98 12.33
C GLY A 283 -6.76 17.97 12.64
N HIS A 284 -6.65 18.37 13.89
CA HIS A 284 -5.60 19.28 14.34
C HIS A 284 -4.39 18.49 14.81
N TRP A 285 -3.25 18.78 14.21
CA TRP A 285 -1.97 18.20 14.58
C TRP A 285 -1.19 19.20 15.42
N LYS A 286 -0.68 18.76 16.57
CA LYS A 286 0.18 19.55 17.46
C LYS A 286 1.57 18.96 17.45
N ARG A 287 2.60 19.79 17.65
CA ARG A 287 3.96 19.28 17.83
C ARG A 287 3.99 18.33 19.03
N ALA A 288 4.57 17.15 18.85
CA ALA A 288 4.81 16.24 19.95
C ALA A 288 5.89 16.84 20.86
N SER A 289 5.67 16.81 22.18
CA SER A 289 6.72 17.14 23.14
C SER A 289 7.74 16.01 23.15
N THR A 290 9.02 16.34 23.06
CA THR A 290 10.09 15.37 23.27
C THR A 290 9.94 14.79 24.69
N PRO A 291 9.92 13.46 24.87
CA PRO A 291 9.93 12.86 26.20
C PRO A 291 11.14 13.38 26.98
N LYS A 292 10.95 13.70 28.27
CA LYS A 292 12.05 14.08 29.15
C LYS A 292 12.87 12.83 29.43
N ALA A 293 14.19 12.90 29.21
CA ALA A 293 15.06 11.76 29.43
C ALA A 293 15.14 11.37 30.91
N GLU A 294 15.13 10.07 31.20
CA GLU A 294 15.41 9.54 32.53
C GLU A 294 16.92 9.27 32.66
N PRO A 295 17.55 9.66 33.79
CA PRO A 295 18.98 9.48 33.96
C PRO A 295 19.35 8.00 34.09
N ARG A 296 20.28 7.54 33.26
CA ARG A 296 20.84 6.18 33.26
C ARG A 296 22.22 6.15 33.92
N ALA A 297 22.59 5.00 34.49
CA ALA A 297 23.95 4.74 34.96
C ALA A 297 24.94 4.57 33.77
N ALA A 298 26.13 5.18 33.88
CA ALA A 298 27.13 5.20 32.82
C ALA A 298 27.54 3.78 32.37
N SER A 299 27.62 3.55 31.05
CA SER A 299 28.14 2.31 30.45
C SER A 299 29.54 2.54 29.88
N ALA A 300 30.43 1.56 30.03
CA ALA A 300 31.82 1.65 29.57
C ALA A 300 32.00 1.51 28.05
N ALA A 301 30.95 1.17 27.29
CA ALA A 301 31.05 0.92 25.84
C ALA A 301 30.19 1.91 25.03
N TRP A 302 30.67 3.16 24.89
CA TRP A 302 29.95 4.25 24.23
C TRP A 302 29.56 3.97 22.77
N LEU A 303 30.38 3.21 22.02
CA LEU A 303 30.10 2.88 20.62
C LEU A 303 29.03 1.80 20.43
N THR A 304 28.72 1.02 21.47
CA THR A 304 27.66 0.01 21.41
C THR A 304 26.42 0.43 22.18
N LEU A 305 26.41 1.62 22.78
CA LEU A 305 25.30 2.14 23.59
C LEU A 305 23.98 2.13 22.80
N TRP A 306 24.04 2.40 21.50
CA TRP A 306 22.88 2.36 20.59
C TRP A 306 22.17 1.01 20.53
N ARG A 307 22.85 -0.08 20.89
CA ARG A 307 22.29 -1.43 20.93
C ARG A 307 21.48 -1.70 22.19
N GLU A 308 21.64 -0.89 23.24
CA GLU A 308 21.07 -1.11 24.57
C GLU A 308 20.15 0.02 25.03
N ALA A 309 20.35 1.23 24.53
CA ALA A 309 19.65 2.43 24.97
C ALA A 309 18.87 3.08 23.83
N SER A 310 17.67 3.57 24.14
CA SER A 310 17.01 4.55 23.28
C SER A 310 17.61 5.94 23.52
N PRO A 311 17.47 6.88 22.57
CA PRO A 311 17.94 8.26 22.77
C PRO A 311 17.37 8.92 24.03
N GLN A 312 16.14 8.56 24.44
CA GLN A 312 15.48 9.12 25.64
C GLN A 312 16.04 8.56 26.95
N ALA A 313 16.77 7.44 26.92
CA ALA A 313 17.45 6.89 28.10
C ALA A 313 18.87 7.44 28.27
N CYS A 314 19.31 8.33 27.37
CA CYS A 314 20.64 8.90 27.35
C CYS A 314 20.62 10.38 27.77
N THR A 315 21.76 10.85 28.25
CA THR A 315 22.00 12.21 28.72
C THR A 315 22.89 12.99 27.76
N ALA A 316 22.94 14.31 27.88
CA ALA A 316 23.83 15.14 27.08
C ALA A 316 25.33 14.79 27.26
N GLU A 317 25.72 14.28 28.43
CA GLU A 317 27.11 13.83 28.66
C GLU A 317 27.42 12.54 27.89
N ASP A 318 26.42 11.66 27.67
CA ASP A 318 26.58 10.48 26.83
C ASP A 318 26.83 10.89 25.36
N ALA A 319 26.10 11.88 24.84
CA ALA A 319 26.32 12.40 23.49
C ALA A 319 27.74 12.99 23.33
N LYS A 320 28.18 13.77 24.32
CA LYS A 320 29.53 14.33 24.35
C LYS A 320 30.60 13.22 24.37
N SER A 321 30.41 12.21 25.21
CA SER A 321 31.32 11.05 25.33
C SER A 321 31.38 10.24 24.04
N ILE A 322 30.23 9.99 23.41
CA ILE A 322 30.16 9.36 22.09
C ILE A 322 30.97 10.18 21.07
N ARG A 323 30.72 11.50 20.98
CA ARG A 323 31.40 12.38 20.00
C ARG A 323 32.90 12.46 20.22
N GLU A 324 33.38 12.43 21.45
CA GLU A 324 34.82 12.38 21.75
C GLU A 324 35.46 11.10 21.17
N VAL A 325 34.83 9.94 21.36
CA VAL A 325 35.30 8.67 20.80
C VAL A 325 35.22 8.68 19.26
N LEU A 326 34.12 9.19 18.70
CA LEU A 326 33.95 9.30 17.24
C LEU A 326 34.99 10.24 16.62
N GLY A 327 35.35 11.34 17.29
CA GLY A 327 36.35 12.30 16.80
C GLY A 327 37.79 11.78 16.77
N ARG A 328 38.07 10.71 17.51
CA ARG A 328 39.37 10.00 17.47
C ARG A 328 39.40 8.87 16.46
N THR A 329 38.28 8.57 15.81
CA THR A 329 38.14 7.41 14.93
C THR A 329 37.78 7.85 13.51
N ALA A 330 38.40 7.25 12.50
CA ALA A 330 38.07 7.49 11.10
C ALA A 330 37.18 6.35 10.57
N LEU A 331 36.11 6.70 9.87
CA LEU A 331 35.31 5.75 9.10
C LEU A 331 35.78 5.79 7.64
N LEU A 332 36.56 4.78 7.22
CA LEU A 332 37.16 4.73 5.89
C LEU A 332 36.10 4.71 4.79
N GLY A 333 36.28 5.54 3.75
CA GLY A 333 35.33 5.66 2.64
C GLY A 333 34.17 6.62 2.89
N GLU A 334 34.10 7.28 4.05
CA GLU A 334 33.06 8.25 4.39
C GLU A 334 33.59 9.70 4.35
N PRO A 335 33.51 10.41 3.21
CA PRO A 335 34.04 11.78 3.09
C PRO A 335 33.34 12.79 4.00
N ASP A 336 32.08 12.56 4.34
CA ASP A 336 31.31 13.44 5.24
C ASP A 336 31.47 13.05 6.73
N TRP A 337 32.35 12.09 7.07
CA TRP A 337 32.51 11.62 8.45
C TRP A 337 32.79 12.74 9.46
N PRO A 338 33.70 13.71 9.21
CA PRO A 338 33.93 14.80 10.16
C PRO A 338 32.66 15.60 10.48
N ARG A 339 31.76 15.78 9.50
CA ARG A 339 30.47 16.46 9.70
C ARG A 339 29.52 15.62 10.55
N ALA A 340 29.49 14.30 10.33
CA ALA A 340 28.70 13.38 11.14
C ALA A 340 29.12 13.43 12.62
N VAL A 341 30.43 13.41 12.89
CA VAL A 341 31.00 13.56 14.24
C VAL A 341 30.61 14.91 14.87
N GLN A 342 30.57 15.97 14.06
CA GLN A 342 30.15 17.31 14.47
C GLN A 342 28.62 17.47 14.60
N GLY A 343 27.82 16.43 14.34
CA GLY A 343 26.39 16.42 14.61
C GLY A 343 25.51 16.74 13.42
N ASP A 344 26.08 16.73 12.22
CA ASP A 344 25.30 16.81 11.00
C ASP A 344 24.53 15.49 10.80
N LEU A 345 23.24 15.50 11.13
CA LEU A 345 22.37 14.34 11.00
C LEU A 345 22.39 13.77 9.57
N LYS A 346 22.45 14.62 8.53
CA LYS A 346 22.44 14.15 7.15
C LYS A 346 23.71 13.37 6.82
N ALA A 347 24.86 13.85 7.29
CA ALA A 347 26.12 13.14 7.14
C ALA A 347 26.11 11.81 7.92
N ALA A 348 25.64 11.82 9.18
CA ALA A 348 25.57 10.62 10.02
C ALA A 348 24.65 9.54 9.42
N VAL A 349 23.48 9.94 8.92
CA VAL A 349 22.50 9.05 8.28
C VAL A 349 23.05 8.45 6.99
N ARG A 350 23.75 9.25 6.18
CA ARG A 350 24.40 8.78 4.95
C ARG A 350 25.46 7.73 5.24
N ALA A 351 26.28 7.95 6.27
CA ALA A 351 27.27 6.98 6.72
C ALA A 351 26.59 5.68 7.18
N ALA A 352 25.54 5.78 8.00
CA ALA A 352 24.78 4.62 8.46
C ALA A 352 24.15 3.83 7.29
N LEU A 353 23.57 4.51 6.30
CA LEU A 353 22.99 3.85 5.13
C LEU A 353 24.02 3.11 4.28
N ARG A 354 25.22 3.69 4.09
CA ARG A 354 26.28 3.04 3.31
C ARG A 354 26.80 1.79 4.01
N VAL A 355 27.06 1.89 5.31
CA VAL A 355 27.50 0.75 6.13
C VAL A 355 26.41 -0.32 6.25
N THR A 356 25.14 0.05 6.12
CA THR A 356 24.00 -0.88 6.16
C THR A 356 23.47 -1.26 4.77
N ASN A 357 24.16 -0.95 3.68
CA ASN A 357 23.65 -1.28 2.35
C ASN A 357 23.80 -2.81 2.07
N PRO A 358 22.70 -3.52 1.75
CA PRO A 358 22.73 -4.97 1.52
C PRO A 358 23.54 -5.41 0.29
N LEU A 359 23.91 -4.49 -0.61
CA LEU A 359 24.74 -4.80 -1.78
C LEU A 359 26.20 -5.17 -1.44
N GLN A 360 26.63 -5.04 -0.18
CA GLN A 360 28.01 -5.37 0.23
C GLN A 360 28.22 -6.83 0.68
N GLY A 361 27.23 -7.72 0.51
CA GLY A 361 27.42 -9.19 0.54
C GLY A 361 27.63 -9.83 1.91
N GLU A 362 28.08 -9.08 2.92
CA GLU A 362 28.15 -9.49 4.32
C GLU A 362 27.75 -8.32 5.24
N PRO A 363 27.19 -8.56 6.44
CA PRO A 363 26.98 -7.49 7.40
C PRO A 363 28.33 -6.81 7.65
N ALA A 364 28.41 -5.50 7.35
CA ALA A 364 29.63 -4.72 7.52
C ALA A 364 30.29 -4.99 8.87
N ALA A 365 31.63 -4.99 8.91
CA ALA A 365 32.40 -5.18 10.12
C ALA A 365 31.78 -4.39 11.28
N THR A 366 31.50 -5.08 12.40
CA THR A 366 30.70 -4.57 13.52
C THR A 366 31.12 -3.17 13.97
N GLY A 367 32.42 -2.86 13.93
CA GLY A 367 32.96 -1.55 14.27
C GLY A 367 32.48 -0.40 13.39
N SER A 368 32.42 -0.56 12.06
CA SER A 368 31.93 0.50 11.16
C SER A 368 30.46 0.81 11.40
N LEU A 369 29.67 -0.23 11.66
CA LEU A 369 28.26 -0.07 12.00
C LEU A 369 28.08 0.65 13.33
N ASP A 370 28.85 0.25 14.34
CA ASP A 370 28.81 0.85 15.68
C ASP A 370 29.19 2.34 15.63
N LEU A 371 30.22 2.71 14.86
CA LEU A 371 30.58 4.11 14.63
C LEU A 371 29.42 4.90 13.99
N ALA A 372 28.87 4.41 12.88
CA ALA A 372 27.83 5.11 12.15
C ALA A 372 26.53 5.25 12.97
N MET A 373 26.11 4.18 13.65
CA MET A 373 24.92 4.19 14.50
C MET A 373 25.10 5.06 15.74
N SER A 374 26.28 5.09 16.35
CA SER A 374 26.57 6.00 17.46
C SER A 374 26.57 7.47 17.04
N ALA A 375 26.98 7.80 15.81
CA ALA A 375 26.85 9.15 15.29
C ALA A 375 25.38 9.58 15.17
N VAL A 376 24.50 8.69 14.66
CA VAL A 376 23.05 8.96 14.60
C VAL A 376 22.44 9.07 16.00
N LEU A 377 22.84 8.20 16.93
CA LEU A 377 22.42 8.26 18.32
C LEU A 377 22.80 9.59 18.97
N ALA A 378 24.04 10.05 18.81
CA ALA A 378 24.50 11.32 19.36
C ALA A 378 23.63 12.49 18.85
N CYS A 379 23.35 12.54 17.54
CA CYS A 379 22.42 13.53 16.98
C CYS A 379 21.02 13.46 17.61
N ALA A 380 20.53 12.25 17.92
CA ALA A 380 19.23 12.04 18.56
C ALA A 380 19.20 12.50 20.01
N ILE A 381 20.26 12.25 20.77
CA ILE A 381 20.41 12.70 22.16
C ILE A 381 20.46 14.22 22.24
N ASP A 382 21.18 14.87 21.31
CA ASP A 382 21.27 16.33 21.23
C ASP A 382 19.95 17.01 20.81
N GLY A 383 18.89 16.23 20.57
CA GLY A 383 17.57 16.75 20.21
C GLY A 383 17.51 17.30 18.79
N THR A 384 18.42 16.88 17.90
CA THR A 384 18.34 17.23 16.48
C THR A 384 16.99 16.80 15.93
N PRO A 385 16.24 17.69 15.26
CA PRO A 385 14.92 17.34 14.73
C PRO A 385 14.97 16.05 13.90
N SER A 386 14.04 15.14 14.19
CA SER A 386 13.87 13.82 13.53
C SER A 386 14.97 12.79 13.76
N ALA A 387 16.08 13.13 14.42
CA ALA A 387 17.18 12.19 14.61
C ALA A 387 16.75 10.94 15.39
N ALA A 388 15.91 11.09 16.42
CA ALA A 388 15.35 9.97 17.17
C ALA A 388 14.46 9.07 16.29
N ASP A 389 13.64 9.64 15.42
CA ASP A 389 12.77 8.88 14.53
C ASP A 389 13.55 8.13 13.46
N VAL A 390 14.59 8.76 12.90
CA VAL A 390 15.52 8.12 11.96
C VAL A 390 16.28 6.98 12.63
N PHE A 391 16.73 7.21 13.87
CA PHE A 391 17.40 6.21 14.68
C PHE A 391 16.51 4.98 14.91
N ASP A 392 15.26 5.17 15.35
CA ASP A 392 14.30 4.08 15.54
C ASP A 392 14.08 3.27 14.25
N ILE A 393 13.95 3.93 13.09
CA ILE A 393 13.77 3.28 11.79
C ILE A 393 15.01 2.46 11.40
N LEU A 394 16.22 2.99 11.65
CA LEU A 394 17.46 2.24 11.45
C LEU A 394 17.53 1.00 12.36
N LEU A 395 17.14 1.12 13.64
CA LEU A 395 17.09 -0.03 14.55
C LEU A 395 16.12 -1.11 14.08
N ILE A 396 14.92 -0.74 13.63
CA ILE A 396 13.93 -1.69 13.08
C ILE A 396 14.54 -2.45 11.90
N ARG A 397 15.16 -1.74 10.96
CA ARG A 397 15.80 -2.34 9.78
C ARG A 397 16.94 -3.28 10.15
N LEU A 398 17.78 -2.90 11.11
CA LEU A 398 18.89 -3.73 11.59
C LEU A 398 18.39 -4.98 12.32
N LYS A 399 17.37 -4.85 13.16
CA LYS A 399 16.75 -5.99 13.86
C LYS A 399 16.09 -6.97 12.90
N ALA A 400 15.42 -6.48 11.86
CA ALA A 400 14.84 -7.32 10.79
C ALA A 400 15.91 -8.13 10.03
N ARG A 401 17.17 -7.70 10.08
CA ARG A 401 18.33 -8.43 9.52
C ARG A 401 19.02 -9.35 10.52
N GLY A 402 18.42 -9.56 11.70
CA GLY A 402 18.94 -10.48 12.71
C GLY A 402 20.02 -9.90 13.62
N LEU A 403 20.28 -8.59 13.60
CA LEU A 403 21.21 -7.99 14.57
C LEU A 403 20.61 -8.03 15.98
N ALA A 404 21.42 -8.46 16.94
CA ALA A 404 21.09 -8.44 18.37
C ALA A 404 21.07 -6.99 18.88
N ILE A 405 19.87 -6.43 19.03
CA ILE A 405 19.59 -5.08 19.54
C ILE A 405 18.58 -5.23 20.67
N SER A 406 18.99 -4.82 21.87
CA SER A 406 18.18 -4.82 23.11
C SER A 406 17.55 -3.46 23.40
N ALA A 407 18.00 -2.41 22.71
CA ALA A 407 17.49 -1.05 22.87
C ALA A 407 15.96 -1.03 22.67
N PRO A 408 15.21 -0.41 23.58
CA PRO A 408 13.78 -0.23 23.39
C PRO A 408 13.57 0.68 22.17
N ILE A 409 12.85 0.17 21.17
CA ILE A 409 12.46 0.97 20.01
C ILE A 409 11.30 1.83 20.48
N GLY A 410 11.48 3.16 20.39
CA GLY A 410 10.51 4.17 20.85
C GLY A 410 9.26 4.21 19.98
N MET A 411 8.54 3.10 19.87
CA MET A 411 7.15 3.10 19.42
C MET A 411 6.38 3.88 20.49
N GLY A 412 6.16 5.18 20.25
CA GLY A 412 5.51 6.06 21.21
C GLY A 412 4.11 5.54 21.54
N PHE A 413 3.96 4.91 22.71
CA PHE A 413 2.68 4.50 23.27
C PHE A 413 2.19 5.54 24.29
#